data_AF-A0A5J4S5R5-F1
#
_entry.id   AF-A0A5J4S5R5-F1
#
_cell.length_a   1.000
_cell.length_b   1.000
_cell.length_c   1.000
_cell.angle_alpha   90.00
_cell.angle_beta   90.00
_cell.angle_gamma   90.00
#
_symmetry.space_group_name_H-M   'P 1'
#
loop_
_entity.id
_entity.type
_entity.pdbx_description
1 polymer ?
#
loop_
_entity_poly.entity_id
_entity_poly.type
_entity_poly.pdbx_seq_one_letter_code
_entity_poly.pdbx_strand_id
1 'polypeptide(L)'
;MSLPLKFTVLTYPLEEYPILRGLKTKIMMTKQKFISLAVFLLTAVNVLAQGNGSAGILEATKMVTSYFDPATKLIYAVGAVVGLIGGIKVYSKFSSGDPDTGKTAASWFGACIFLIVSATILRSFFL
;
A
#
# COMPACT_ATOMS: atom_id res chain seq x y z
N MET A 1 45.12 58.26 -50.99
CA MET A 1 45.08 57.71 -52.35
C MET A 1 45.19 56.20 -52.24
N SER A 2 44.12 55.47 -52.63
CA SER A 2 44.01 54.01 -52.95
C SER A 2 44.49 52.97 -51.91
N LEU A 3 43.77 51.93 -51.48
CA LEU A 3 42.58 51.21 -51.95
C LEU A 3 41.77 50.72 -50.73
N PRO A 4 40.47 50.43 -50.87
CA PRO A 4 40.01 49.16 -50.32
C PRO A 4 39.24 48.29 -51.30
N LEU A 5 39.55 46.99 -51.21
CA LEU A 5 38.84 45.86 -51.77
C LEU A 5 37.32 46.06 -51.68
N LYS A 6 36.68 46.14 -52.84
CA LYS A 6 35.24 45.94 -52.93
C LYS A 6 34.90 45.25 -54.23
N PHE A 7 34.13 44.19 -54.08
CA PHE A 7 33.15 43.71 -55.04
C PHE A 7 33.70 43.28 -56.40
N THR A 8 33.73 41.97 -56.61
CA THR A 8 33.09 41.28 -57.75
C THR A 8 33.70 39.90 -57.79
N VAL A 9 32.93 38.88 -57.42
CA VAL A 9 32.96 37.49 -57.91
C VAL A 9 32.12 36.65 -56.92
N LEU A 10 30.89 36.37 -57.36
CA LEU A 10 30.03 35.21 -57.02
C LEU A 10 28.95 35.40 -55.95
N THR A 11 27.87 36.05 -56.38
CA THR A 11 26.49 35.64 -56.05
C THR A 11 26.26 34.20 -56.52
N TYR A 12 26.37 33.21 -55.62
CA TYR A 12 25.76 31.90 -55.82
C TYR A 12 24.70 31.71 -54.73
N PRO A 13 23.47 31.29 -55.08
CA PRO A 13 22.42 31.03 -54.11
C PRO A 13 22.89 29.93 -53.15
N LEU A 14 22.90 30.23 -51.85
CA LEU A 14 23.26 29.31 -50.77
C LEU A 14 22.07 28.35 -50.48
N GLU A 15 21.43 27.84 -51.53
CA GLU A 15 20.11 27.19 -51.51
C GLU A 15 20.15 25.66 -51.77
N GLU A 16 21.31 24.99 -51.89
CA GLU A 16 21.27 23.54 -52.12
C GLU A 16 22.53 22.79 -51.65
N TYR A 17 22.70 22.62 -50.33
CA TYR A 17 23.52 21.52 -49.80
C TYR A 17 22.60 20.35 -49.42
N PRO A 18 22.32 19.39 -50.33
CA PRO A 18 21.46 18.24 -50.04
C PRO A 18 21.97 17.38 -48.88
N ILE A 19 23.29 17.39 -48.65
CA ILE A 19 23.97 16.62 -47.60
C ILE A 19 23.67 17.17 -46.21
N LEU A 20 23.58 18.51 -46.05
CA LEU A 20 23.20 19.14 -44.78
C LEU A 20 21.71 18.96 -44.48
N ARG A 21 20.86 18.96 -45.51
CA ARG A 21 19.42 18.68 -45.39
C ARG A 21 19.18 17.24 -44.92
N GLY A 22 19.92 16.28 -45.47
CA GLY A 22 19.88 14.87 -45.05
C GLY A 22 20.37 14.64 -43.61
N LEU A 23 21.47 15.29 -43.20
CA LEU A 23 22.01 15.19 -41.84
C LEU A 23 21.07 15.81 -40.79
N LYS A 24 20.48 16.98 -41.07
CA LYS A 24 19.51 17.63 -40.18
C LYS A 24 18.28 16.76 -39.97
N THR A 25 17.76 16.13 -41.03
CA THR A 25 16.60 15.24 -40.97
C THR A 25 16.91 13.94 -40.23
N LYS A 26 18.10 13.35 -40.42
CA LYS A 26 18.52 12.14 -39.69
C LYS A 26 18.68 12.40 -38.18
N ILE A 27 19.23 13.56 -37.81
CA ILE A 27 19.35 14.02 -36.41
C ILE A 27 17.96 14.29 -35.82
N MET A 28 17.06 14.92 -36.58
CA MET A 28 15.68 15.21 -36.13
C MET A 28 14.86 13.94 -35.89
N MET A 29 14.98 12.95 -36.78
CA MET A 29 14.35 11.63 -36.64
C MET A 29 14.93 10.82 -35.47
N THR A 30 16.22 10.99 -35.16
CA THR A 30 16.86 10.33 -34.00
C THR A 30 16.43 10.99 -32.69
N LYS A 31 16.32 12.31 -32.65
CA LYS A 31 15.78 13.05 -31.48
C LYS A 31 14.31 12.72 -31.23
N GLN A 32 13.47 12.62 -32.25
CA GLN A 32 12.07 12.21 -32.10
C GLN A 32 11.92 10.79 -31.55
N LYS A 33 12.77 9.84 -31.98
CA LYS A 33 12.80 8.48 -31.43
C LYS A 33 13.26 8.42 -29.97
N PHE A 34 14.22 9.27 -29.59
CA PHE A 34 14.64 9.41 -28.20
C PHE A 34 13.55 10.05 -27.32
N ILE A 35 12.83 11.05 -27.85
CA ILE A 35 11.71 11.67 -27.15
C ILE A 35 10.55 10.68 -26.99
N SER A 36 10.22 9.89 -28.02
CA SER A 36 9.17 8.86 -27.91
C SER A 36 9.54 7.75 -26.93
N LEU A 37 10.81 7.34 -26.87
CA LEU A 37 11.30 6.35 -25.91
C LEU A 37 11.29 6.90 -24.47
N ALA A 38 11.65 8.17 -24.29
CA ALA A 38 11.59 8.84 -22.98
C ALA A 38 10.14 9.00 -22.48
N VAL A 39 9.20 9.33 -23.37
CA VAL A 39 7.77 9.40 -23.04
C VAL A 39 7.21 8.02 -22.68
N PHE A 40 7.59 6.97 -23.42
CA PHE A 40 7.18 5.60 -23.13
C PHE A 40 7.72 5.09 -21.78
N LEU A 41 8.95 5.46 -21.42
CA LEU A 41 9.51 5.15 -20.10
C LEU A 41 8.81 5.94 -18.99
N LEU A 42 8.48 7.22 -19.21
CA LEU A 42 7.71 8.00 -18.22
C LEU A 42 6.31 7.42 -18.01
N THR A 43 5.60 7.02 -19.06
CA THR A 43 4.24 6.46 -18.92
C THR A 43 4.27 5.08 -18.28
N ALA A 44 5.28 4.26 -18.51
CA ALA A 44 5.44 2.95 -17.86
C ALA A 44 5.55 3.07 -16.33
N VAL A 45 6.26 4.08 -15.81
CA VAL A 45 6.37 4.32 -14.36
C VAL A 45 5.04 4.81 -13.79
N ASN A 46 4.28 5.62 -14.53
CA ASN A 46 2.96 6.08 -14.12
C ASN A 46 1.91 4.95 -14.09
N VAL A 47 2.05 3.92 -14.94
CA VAL A 47 1.19 2.72 -14.92
C VAL A 47 1.49 1.83 -13.70
N LEU A 48 2.76 1.70 -13.30
CA LEU A 48 3.15 0.98 -12.08
C LEU A 48 2.68 1.69 -10.80
N ALA A 49 2.58 3.01 -10.84
CA ALA A 49 2.02 3.84 -9.75
C ALA A 49 0.50 4.05 -9.86
N GLN A 50 -0.15 3.54 -10.90
CA GLN A 50 -1.61 3.55 -11.07
C GLN A 50 -2.31 2.45 -10.25
N GLY A 51 -1.65 1.97 -9.20
CA GLY A 51 -2.28 1.20 -8.14
C GLY A 51 -3.27 2.11 -7.44
N ASN A 52 -4.55 1.94 -7.73
CA ASN A 52 -5.64 2.51 -6.93
C ASN A 52 -5.24 2.41 -5.46
N GLY A 53 -5.17 3.51 -4.72
CA GLY A 53 -5.00 3.45 -3.26
C GLY A 53 -6.06 2.52 -2.64
N SER A 54 -7.22 2.43 -3.27
CA SER A 54 -8.29 1.46 -3.00
C SER A 54 -7.89 -0.02 -3.22
N ALA A 55 -7.07 -0.35 -4.23
CA ALA A 55 -6.57 -1.71 -4.44
C ALA A 55 -5.60 -2.15 -3.33
N GLY A 56 -4.70 -1.27 -2.89
CA GLY A 56 -3.82 -1.53 -1.74
C GLY A 56 -4.59 -1.65 -0.43
N ILE A 57 -5.61 -0.81 -0.21
CA ILE A 57 -6.53 -0.91 0.94
C ILE A 57 -7.31 -2.23 0.89
N LEU A 58 -7.83 -2.62 -0.28
CA LEU A 58 -8.57 -3.88 -0.44
C LEU A 58 -7.68 -5.11 -0.19
N GLU A 59 -6.44 -5.06 -0.67
CA GLU A 59 -5.46 -6.13 -0.46
C GLU A 59 -5.03 -6.22 1.01
N ALA A 60 -4.75 -5.09 1.67
CA ALA A 60 -4.46 -5.04 3.10
C ALA A 60 -5.66 -5.53 3.94
N THR A 61 -6.88 -5.11 3.61
CA THR A 61 -8.09 -5.60 4.28
C THR A 61 -8.24 -7.09 4.10
N LYS A 62 -8.10 -7.64 2.88
CA LYS A 62 -8.14 -9.09 2.63
C LYS A 62 -7.11 -9.85 3.47
N MET A 63 -5.89 -9.33 3.57
CA MET A 63 -4.84 -9.94 4.38
C MET A 63 -5.24 -9.98 5.85
N VAL A 64 -5.73 -8.86 6.41
CA VAL A 64 -6.20 -8.77 7.81
C VAL A 64 -7.42 -9.67 8.04
N THR A 65 -8.39 -9.70 7.12
CA THR A 65 -9.61 -10.52 7.25
C THR A 65 -9.31 -12.01 7.26
N SER A 66 -8.30 -12.46 6.49
CA SER A 66 -7.87 -13.86 6.48
C SER A 66 -7.33 -14.32 7.85
N TYR A 67 -6.74 -13.40 8.63
CA TYR A 67 -6.23 -13.71 9.97
C TYR A 67 -7.32 -13.71 11.05
N PHE A 68 -8.49 -13.10 10.83
CA PHE A 68 -9.55 -13.10 11.85
C PHE A 68 -10.11 -14.50 12.12
N ASP A 69 -10.26 -15.35 11.12
CA ASP A 69 -10.83 -16.69 11.30
C ASP A 69 -9.98 -17.60 12.23
N PRO A 70 -8.65 -17.71 12.03
CA PRO A 70 -7.79 -18.40 13.01
C PRO A 70 -7.67 -17.63 14.32
N ALA A 71 -7.62 -16.29 14.32
CA ALA A 71 -7.51 -15.50 15.55
C ALA A 71 -8.73 -15.66 16.46
N THR A 72 -9.94 -15.69 15.92
CA THR A 72 -11.18 -15.92 16.68
C THR A 72 -11.17 -17.30 17.35
N LYS A 73 -10.68 -18.34 16.67
CA LYS A 73 -10.51 -19.69 17.25
C LYS A 73 -9.52 -19.67 18.42
N LEU A 74 -8.40 -18.94 18.29
CA LEU A 74 -7.44 -18.77 19.39
C LEU A 74 -8.05 -18.03 20.59
N ILE A 75 -8.83 -16.97 20.36
CA ILE A 75 -9.49 -16.25 21.45
C ILE A 75 -10.50 -17.13 22.18
N TYR A 76 -11.27 -17.96 21.45
CA TYR A 76 -12.16 -18.93 22.09
C TYR A 76 -11.39 -19.94 22.95
N ALA A 77 -10.24 -20.43 22.46
CA ALA A 77 -9.39 -21.31 23.25
C ALA A 77 -8.86 -20.63 24.52
N VAL A 78 -8.40 -19.38 24.42
CA VAL A 78 -7.94 -18.60 25.59
C VAL A 78 -9.09 -18.32 26.56
N GLY A 79 -10.27 -17.95 26.05
CA GLY A 79 -11.48 -17.73 26.84
C GLY A 79 -11.89 -18.97 27.63
N ALA A 80 -11.77 -20.16 27.02
CA ALA A 80 -12.02 -21.43 27.71
C ALA A 80 -11.01 -21.69 28.84
N VAL A 81 -9.72 -21.44 28.61
CA VAL A 81 -8.67 -21.65 29.62
C VAL A 81 -8.82 -20.67 30.79
N VAL A 82 -8.97 -19.37 30.50
CA VAL A 82 -9.12 -18.33 31.54
C VAL A 82 -10.45 -18.51 32.31
N GLY A 83 -11.52 -18.92 31.62
CA GLY A 83 -12.80 -19.24 32.24
C GLY A 83 -12.74 -20.42 33.19
N LEU A 84 -12.01 -21.49 32.83
CA LEU A 84 -11.76 -22.62 33.71
C LEU A 84 -10.93 -22.22 34.94
N ILE A 85 -9.84 -21.46 34.76
CA ILE A 85 -8.99 -21.01 35.87
C ILE A 85 -9.78 -20.12 36.84
N GLY A 86 -10.56 -19.17 36.31
CA GLY A 86 -11.43 -18.30 37.10
C GLY A 86 -12.50 -19.09 37.87
N GLY A 87 -13.14 -20.05 37.21
CA GLY A 87 -14.13 -20.94 37.81
C GLY A 87 -13.56 -21.80 38.94
N ILE A 88 -12.36 -22.38 38.76
CA ILE A 88 -11.67 -23.15 39.81
C ILE A 88 -11.39 -22.25 41.03
N LYS A 89 -10.93 -21.01 40.80
CA LYS A 89 -10.64 -20.06 41.88
C LYS A 89 -11.88 -19.70 42.67
N VAL A 90 -13.03 -19.55 42.01
CA VAL A 90 -14.27 -19.21 42.71
C VAL A 90 -14.95 -20.41 43.32
N TYR A 91 -14.83 -21.60 42.74
CA TYR A 91 -15.19 -22.84 43.41
C TYR A 91 -14.38 -23.03 44.70
N SER A 92 -13.07 -22.73 44.68
CA SER A 92 -12.23 -22.78 45.87
C SER A 92 -12.70 -21.81 46.96
N LYS A 93 -13.02 -20.56 46.60
CA LYS A 93 -13.62 -19.56 47.52
C LYS A 93 -15.00 -20.00 48.07
N PHE A 94 -15.85 -20.55 47.20
CA PHE A 94 -17.18 -21.06 47.54
C PHE A 94 -17.11 -22.23 48.51
N SER A 95 -16.22 -23.18 48.24
CA SER A 95 -15.97 -24.35 49.10
C SER A 95 -15.37 -23.96 50.46
N SER A 96 -14.77 -22.77 50.57
CA SER A 96 -14.18 -22.26 51.82
C SER A 96 -15.15 -21.41 52.65
N GLY A 97 -16.37 -21.17 52.16
CA GLY A 97 -17.37 -20.32 52.84
C GLY A 97 -17.02 -18.83 52.86
N ASP A 98 -16.14 -18.37 51.96
CA ASP A 98 -15.68 -16.98 51.93
C ASP A 98 -16.81 -16.03 51.47
N PRO A 99 -17.17 -14.99 52.24
CA PRO A 99 -18.25 -14.06 51.87
C PRO A 99 -17.94 -13.23 50.60
N ASP A 100 -16.68 -13.13 50.18
CA ASP A 100 -16.28 -12.45 48.93
C ASP A 100 -16.39 -13.34 47.68
N THR A 101 -16.90 -14.57 47.82
CA THR A 101 -17.14 -15.48 46.71
C THR A 101 -18.07 -14.87 45.67
N GLY A 102 -19.16 -14.20 46.09
CA GLY A 102 -20.10 -13.56 45.17
C GLY A 102 -19.49 -12.42 44.35
N LYS A 103 -18.60 -11.61 44.96
CA LYS A 103 -17.88 -10.53 44.27
C LYS A 103 -16.86 -11.09 43.27
N THR A 104 -16.12 -12.11 43.68
CA THR A 104 -15.16 -12.80 42.80
C THR A 104 -15.90 -13.53 41.68
N ALA A 105 -17.08 -14.09 41.98
CA ALA A 105 -17.98 -14.75 41.04
C ALA A 105 -18.41 -13.83 39.91
N ALA A 106 -19.02 -12.71 40.31
CA ALA A 106 -19.50 -11.70 39.39
C ALA A 106 -18.36 -11.10 38.54
N SER A 107 -17.20 -10.83 39.15
CA SER A 107 -16.04 -10.27 38.45
C SER A 107 -15.47 -11.23 37.40
N TRP A 108 -15.31 -12.52 37.71
CA TRP A 108 -14.81 -13.50 36.72
C TRP A 108 -15.81 -13.66 35.56
N PHE A 109 -17.10 -13.77 35.87
CA PHE A 109 -18.11 -14.04 34.86
C PHE A 109 -18.25 -12.85 33.90
N GLY A 110 -18.22 -11.63 34.44
CA GLY A 110 -18.17 -10.40 33.65
C GLY A 110 -16.94 -10.32 32.76
N ALA A 111 -15.76 -10.66 33.28
CA ALA A 111 -14.52 -10.68 32.50
C ALA A 111 -14.54 -11.72 31.37
N CYS A 112 -15.11 -12.90 31.61
CA CYS A 112 -15.22 -13.96 30.59
C CYS A 112 -16.15 -13.56 29.45
N ILE A 113 -17.35 -13.07 29.76
CA ILE A 113 -18.29 -12.60 28.74
C ILE A 113 -17.71 -11.42 27.96
N PHE A 114 -17.06 -10.49 28.65
CA PHE A 114 -16.42 -9.33 28.00
C PHE A 114 -15.35 -9.75 26.99
N LEU A 115 -14.48 -10.72 27.31
CA LEU A 115 -13.46 -11.22 26.40
C LEU A 115 -14.06 -11.81 25.12
N ILE A 116 -15.15 -12.57 25.24
CA ILE A 116 -15.85 -13.18 24.10
C ILE A 116 -16.53 -12.12 23.23
N VAL A 117 -17.23 -11.17 23.86
CA VAL A 117 -17.94 -10.09 23.17
C VAL A 117 -16.97 -9.12 22.50
N SER A 118 -15.83 -8.81 23.14
CA SER A 118 -14.79 -7.97 22.53
C SER A 118 -14.21 -8.62 21.28
N ALA A 119 -13.99 -9.94 21.30
CA ALA A 119 -13.47 -10.69 20.16
C ALA A 119 -14.42 -10.67 18.94
N THR A 120 -15.73 -10.78 19.18
CA THR A 120 -16.73 -10.75 18.11
C THR A 120 -16.94 -9.34 17.57
N ILE A 121 -16.93 -8.32 18.43
CA ILE A 121 -17.07 -6.91 18.02
C ILE A 121 -15.86 -6.46 17.18
N LEU A 122 -14.63 -6.84 17.56
CA LEU A 122 -13.44 -6.54 16.74
C LEU A 122 -13.59 -7.15 15.33
N ARG A 123 -14.05 -8.40 15.23
CA ARG A 123 -14.34 -9.03 13.92
C ARG A 123 -15.43 -8.28 13.15
N SER A 124 -16.48 -7.80 13.82
CA SER A 124 -17.59 -7.06 13.21
C SER A 124 -17.24 -5.65 12.75
N PHE A 125 -16.19 -5.01 13.27
CA PHE A 125 -15.75 -3.70 12.78
C PHE A 125 -14.90 -3.77 11.50
N PHE A 126 -14.33 -4.93 11.19
CA PHE A 126 -13.44 -5.13 10.03
C PHE A 126 -14.04 -6.02 8.93
N LEU A 127 -15.33 -6.34 9.04
CA LEU A 127 -16.11 -7.14 8.08
C LEU A 127 -17.19 -6.26 7.46
#